data_AF-A0A970X016-F1
#
_entry.id   AF-A0A970X016-F1
#
_cell.length_a   1.000
_cell.length_b   1.000
_cell.length_c   1.000
_cell.angle_alpha   90.00
_cell.angle_beta   90.00
_cell.angle_gamma   90.00
#
_symmetry.space_group_name_H-M   'P 1'
#
loop_
_entity.id
_entity.type
_entity.pdbx_description
1 polymer ?
#
loop_
_entity_poly.entity_id
_entity_poly.type
_entity_poly.pdbx_seq_one_letter_code
_entity_poly.pdbx_strand_id
1 'polypeptide(L)' 'MKLRPEIINKFFATIQKIDAAKDIHDLWKDPSLNFEQYNTHYSMRLSGKYRLEMTIDWLNEAKTTGTFHIFRISNHYGD' A
#
# COMPACT_ATOMS: atom_id res chain seq x y z
N MET A 1 -11.98 15.13 -9.78
CA MET A 1 -11.63 15.34 -8.36
C MET A 1 -10.11 15.42 -8.24
N LYS A 2 -9.54 16.51 -7.70
CA LYS A 2 -8.10 16.58 -7.41
C LYS A 2 -7.84 15.98 -6.04
N LEU A 3 -6.82 15.13 -5.92
CA LEU A 3 -6.40 14.62 -4.61
C LEU A 3 -5.88 15.77 -3.75
N ARG A 4 -6.20 15.74 -2.45
CA ARG A 4 -5.66 16.73 -1.51
C ARG A 4 -4.13 16.55 -1.42
N PRO A 5 -3.34 17.64 -1.32
CA PRO A 5 -1.88 17.55 -1.27
C PRO A 5 -1.34 16.59 -0.19
N GLU A 6 -2.01 16.52 0.96
CA GLU A 6 -1.68 15.58 2.03
C GLU A 6 -1.73 14.11 1.60
N ILE A 7 -2.68 13.74 0.72
CA ILE A 7 -2.83 12.35 0.23
C ILE A 7 -1.74 12.03 -0.77
N ILE A 8 -1.37 13.01 -1.61
CA ILE A 8 -0.25 12.89 -2.54
C ILE A 8 1.06 12.72 -1.78
N ASN A 9 1.29 13.52 -0.74
CA ASN A 9 2.48 13.40 0.11
C ASN A 9 2.53 12.04 0.82
N LYS A 10 1.39 11.57 1.35
CA LYS A 10 1.30 10.24 1.95
C LYS A 10 1.54 9.12 0.96
N PHE A 11 1.02 9.24 -0.27
CA PHE A 11 1.31 8.30 -1.35
C PHE A 11 2.82 8.17 -1.57
N PHE A 12 3.53 9.26 -1.85
CA PHE A 12 4.98 9.21 -2.07
C PHE A 12 5.74 8.68 -0.86
N ALA A 13 5.37 9.08 0.36
CA ALA A 13 5.98 8.55 1.57
C ALA A 13 5.78 7.04 1.71
N THR A 14 4.59 6.51 1.36
CA THR A 14 4.34 5.07 1.37
C THR A 14 5.14 4.34 0.28
N ILE A 15 5.31 4.92 -0.92
CA ILE A 15 6.20 4.35 -1.96
C ILE A 15 7.63 4.22 -1.44
N GLN A 16 8.15 5.28 -0.82
CA GLN A 16 9.49 5.26 -0.26
C GLN A 16 9.65 4.22 0.86
N LYS A 17 8.61 4.01 1.68
CA LYS A 17 8.60 2.93 2.68
C LYS A 17 8.65 1.54 2.04
N ILE A 18 7.89 1.33 0.95
CA ILE A 18 7.90 0.05 0.22
C ILE A 18 9.28 -0.20 -0.39
N ASP A 19 9.87 0.81 -1.04
CA ASP A 19 11.18 0.71 -1.69
C ASP A 19 12.33 0.50 -0.68
N ALA A 20 12.22 1.08 0.52
CA ALA A 20 13.22 0.95 1.57
C ALA A 20 13.06 -0.32 2.44
N ALA A 21 11.93 -1.02 2.36
CA ALA A 21 11.66 -2.20 3.17
C ALA A 21 12.56 -3.37 2.73
N LYS A 22 13.14 -4.09 3.68
CA LYS A 22 13.93 -5.29 3.36
C LYS A 22 13.02 -6.43 2.92
N ASP A 23 11.88 -6.55 3.59
CA ASP A 23 10.83 -7.52 3.29
C ASP A 23 9.48 -7.02 3.82
N ILE A 24 8.43 -7.80 3.58
CA ILE A 24 7.05 -7.48 3.98
C ILE A 24 6.88 -7.25 5.49
N HIS A 25 7.73 -7.83 6.34
CA HIS A 25 7.60 -7.69 7.79
C HIS A 25 7.91 -6.27 8.25
N ASP A 26 8.75 -5.53 7.56
CA ASP A 26 8.99 -4.11 7.86
C ASP A 26 7.74 -3.27 7.61
N LEU A 27 6.96 -3.62 6.59
CA LEU A 27 5.67 -2.98 6.30
C LEU A 27 4.61 -3.37 7.32
N TRP A 28 4.57 -4.63 7.76
CA TRP A 28 3.63 -5.09 8.79
C TRP A 28 3.91 -4.55 10.19
N LYS A 29 5.17 -4.21 10.50
CA LYS A 29 5.54 -3.54 11.76
C LYS A 29 4.98 -2.12 11.88
N ASP A 30 4.55 -1.52 10.77
CA ASP A 30 3.87 -0.22 10.77
C ASP A 30 2.34 -0.41 10.75
N PRO A 31 1.68 -0.46 11.92
CA PRO A 31 0.23 -0.65 11.98
C PRO A 31 -0.55 0.50 11.33
N SER A 32 0.07 1.66 11.10
CA SER A 32 -0.58 2.79 10.43
C SER A 32 -0.84 2.51 8.95
N LEU A 33 -0.03 1.64 8.33
CA LEU A 33 -0.25 1.17 6.96
C LEU A 33 -1.46 0.26 6.86
N ASN A 34 -1.90 -0.38 7.95
CA ASN A 34 -3.08 -1.24 7.99
C ASN A 34 -3.15 -2.13 6.75
N PHE A 35 -2.10 -2.93 6.56
CA PHE A 35 -1.91 -3.79 5.40
C PHE A 35 -2.97 -4.88 5.37
N GLU A 36 -3.79 -4.91 4.33
CA GLU A 36 -4.89 -5.87 4.16
C GLU A 36 -4.69 -6.67 2.87
N GLN A 37 -5.08 -7.94 2.89
CA GLN A 37 -5.15 -8.80 1.72
C GLN A 37 -6.63 -9.04 1.36
N TYR A 38 -6.96 -8.83 0.09
CA TYR A 38 -8.23 -9.20 -0.51
C TYR A 38 -8.05 -10.39 -1.46
N ASN A 39 -9.16 -10.88 -2.04
CA ASN A 39 -9.15 -12.04 -2.95
C ASN A 39 -8.23 -11.85 -4.17
N THR A 40 -8.10 -10.61 -4.66
CA THR A 40 -7.39 -10.31 -5.92
C THR A 40 -6.23 -9.32 -5.78
N HIS A 41 -6.12 -8.63 -4.65
CA HIS A 41 -5.15 -7.54 -4.46
C HIS A 41 -4.87 -7.29 -2.97
N TYR A 42 -3.93 -6.41 -2.69
CA TYR A 42 -3.54 -5.95 -1.37
C TYR A 42 -3.82 -4.45 -1.25
N SER A 43 -3.96 -3.99 0.00
CA SER A 43 -4.31 -2.61 0.31
C SER A 43 -3.52 -2.08 1.49
N MET A 44 -3.07 -0.83 1.40
CA MET A 44 -2.46 -0.10 2.50
C MET A 44 -3.14 1.26 2.70
N ARG A 45 -3.39 1.66 3.95
CA ARG A 45 -3.89 2.98 4.30
C ARG A 45 -2.85 4.07 4.01
N LEU A 46 -3.28 5.10 3.30
CA LEU A 46 -2.52 6.34 3.12
C LEU A 46 -2.90 7.37 4.19
N SER A 47 -4.18 7.63 4.36
CA SER A 47 -4.72 8.54 5.37
C SER A 47 -6.23 8.38 5.50
N GLY A 48 -6.73 8.20 6.72
CA GLY A 48 -8.16 8.01 6.99
C GLY A 48 -8.78 6.94 6.08
N LYS A 49 -9.64 7.39 5.17
CA LYS A 49 -10.37 6.56 4.21
C LYS A 49 -9.63 6.27 2.89
N TYR A 50 -8.50 6.92 2.63
CA TYR A 50 -7.73 6.72 1.40
C TYR A 50 -6.78 5.54 1.54
N ARG A 51 -6.77 4.66 0.53
CA ARG A 51 -5.90 3.49 0.47
C ARG A 51 -5.15 3.40 -0.85
N LEU A 52 -4.01 2.74 -0.80
CA LEU A 52 -3.17 2.37 -1.92
C LEU A 52 -3.47 0.92 -2.26
N GLU A 53 -3.98 0.67 -3.46
CA GLU A 53 -4.31 -0.66 -3.95
C GLU A 53 -3.21 -1.17 -4.88
N MET A 54 -2.80 -2.42 -4.65
CA MET A 54 -1.67 -3.03 -5.34
C MET A 54 -1.83 -4.54 -5.53
N THR A 55 -1.20 -5.09 -6.56
CA THR A 55 -0.89 -6.53 -6.61
C THR A 55 0.58 -6.74 -6.26
N ILE A 56 0.94 -7.95 -5.82
CA ILE A 56 2.31 -8.29 -5.46
C ILE A 56 2.69 -9.59 -6.17
N ASP A 57 3.72 -9.51 -7.01
CA ASP A 57 4.36 -10.68 -7.60
C ASP A 57 5.46 -11.13 -6.64
N TRP A 58 5.16 -12.17 -5.85
CA TRP A 58 6.10 -12.70 -4.87
C TRP A 58 7.28 -13.40 -5.56
N LEU A 59 8.49 -13.03 -5.16
CA LEU A 59 9.75 -13.54 -5.72
C LEU A 59 10.29 -14.74 -4.94
N ASN A 60 9.67 -15.10 -3.82
CA ASN A 60 10.05 -16.24 -3.00
C ASN A 60 8.82 -17.01 -2.48
N GLU A 61 9.03 -18.28 -2.16
CA GLU A 61 7.96 -19.17 -1.66
C GLU A 61 7.40 -18.70 -0.32
N ALA A 62 8.24 -18.07 0.50
CA ALA A 62 7.85 -17.50 1.79
C ALA A 62 6.96 -16.26 1.68
N LYS A 63 6.80 -15.69 0.47
CA LYS A 63 6.01 -14.47 0.20
C LYS A 63 6.40 -13.30 1.09
N THR A 64 7.71 -13.06 1.20
CA THR A 64 8.26 -11.96 1.99
C THR A 64 8.87 -10.86 1.13
N THR A 65 9.32 -11.19 -0.09
CA THR A 65 9.89 -10.24 -1.05
C THR A 65 9.12 -10.33 -2.36
N GLY A 66 8.75 -9.19 -2.94
CA GLY A 66 7.90 -9.16 -4.13
C GLY A 66 8.01 -7.86 -4.91
N THR A 67 7.55 -7.88 -6.16
CA THR A 67 7.36 -6.67 -6.97
C THR A 67 5.95 -6.13 -6.74
N PHE A 68 5.85 -4.88 -6.30
CA PHE A 68 4.58 -4.22 -6.00
C PHE A 68 4.08 -3.48 -7.24
N HIS A 69 2.91 -3.86 -7.74
CA HIS A 69 2.25 -3.20 -8.86
C HIS A 69 1.09 -2.36 -8.37
N ILE A 70 1.29 -1.04 -8.37
CA ILE A 70 0.31 -0.09 -7.86
C ILE A 70 -0.62 0.31 -8.99
N PHE A 71 -1.93 0.15 -8.78
CA PHE A 71 -2.91 0.45 -9.82
C PHE A 71 -3.93 1.52 -9.42
N ARG A 72 -4.13 1.81 -8.12
CA ARG A 72 -5.13 2.79 -7.70
C ARG A 72 -4.87 3.39 -6.31
N ILE A 73 -5.22 4.66 -6.15
CA ILE A 73 -5.57 5.22 -4.84
C ILE A 73 -7.09 5.16 -4.71
N SER A 74 -7.59 4.35 -3.78
CA SER A 74 -9.01 4.21 -3.49
C SER A 74 -9.42 5.11 -2.32
N ASN A 75 -10.73 5.35 -2.20
CA ASN A 75 -11.33 6.02 -1.08
C ASN A 75 -12.53 5.17 -0.64
N HIS A 76 -12.50 4.65 0.59
CA HIS A 76 -13.54 3.76 1.12
C HIS A 76 -14.91 4.45 1.38
N TYR A 77 -15.11 5.71 0.96
CA TYR A 77 -16.43 6.35 0.89
C TYR A 77 -16.60 7.16 -0.41
N GLY A 78 -17.56 6.77 -1.25
CA GLY A 78 -18.08 7.49 -2.41
C GLY A 78 -18.48 6.55 -3.57
N ASP A 79 -19.72 6.11 -3.81
CA ASP A 79 -21.08 6.64 -3.53
C ASP A 79 -21.28 7.59 -2.35
#